data_AF-A0A4R0Y9G4-F1
#
_entry.id   AF-A0A4R0Y9G4-F1
#
_cell.length_a   1.000
_cell.length_b   1.000
_cell.length_c   1.000
_cell.angle_alpha   90.00
_cell.angle_beta   90.00
_cell.angle_gamma   90.00
#
_symmetry.space_group_name_H-M   'P 1'
#
loop_
_entity.id
_entity.type
_entity.pdbx_description
1 polymer ?
#
loop_
_entity_poly.entity_id
_entity_poly.type
_entity_poly.pdbx_seq_one_letter_code
_entity_poly.pdbx_strand_id
1 'polypeptide(L)'
;MLAEVREADAPPEVAAIYAQLREACGLPLVNLIWRHFATLDGVLPWAWNSVRPTLPLLAGARERVRAALAVPSLPVGEEAARLAALYNRGNLGNLILLTALLRGKQGHSTAPEAPPPEMLPASVPLPKLEELPAATARAVRALGALHGHEAGVIPTLYLHLAHWPALPTPLCAALSPMIATGRIAALREAVLAAASVEADGLRPCLAAPPEPPAEALSAARGTLRLFVTRVIPEMVPIGLMLRP
;
A
#
# COMPACT_ATOMS: atom_id res chain seq x y z
N MET A 1 -5.47 11.20 -12.06
CA MET A 1 -5.83 10.50 -10.80
C MET A 1 -6.45 9.16 -11.18
N LEU A 2 -6.12 8.07 -10.50
CA LEU A 2 -6.64 6.74 -10.80
C LEU A 2 -8.13 6.67 -10.40
N ALA A 3 -8.98 6.07 -11.23
CA ALA A 3 -10.39 5.85 -10.89
C ALA A 3 -10.52 4.92 -9.67
N GLU A 4 -11.47 5.19 -8.78
CA GLU A 4 -11.72 4.39 -7.57
C GLU A 4 -13.21 4.36 -7.20
N VAL A 5 -13.64 3.27 -6.55
CA VAL A 5 -14.90 3.22 -5.79
C VAL A 5 -14.58 3.46 -4.32
N ARG A 6 -14.98 4.62 -3.78
CA ARG A 6 -14.75 4.95 -2.37
C ARG A 6 -15.58 4.06 -1.45
N GLU A 7 -15.10 3.85 -0.23
CA GLU A 7 -15.76 2.97 0.74
C GLU A 7 -17.19 3.39 1.07
N ALA A 8 -17.46 4.70 1.10
CA ALA A 8 -18.80 5.24 1.36
C ALA A 8 -19.77 5.09 0.17
N ASP A 9 -19.23 4.94 -1.04
CA ASP A 9 -19.99 4.87 -2.30
C ASP A 9 -20.05 3.43 -2.84
N ALA A 10 -19.51 2.46 -2.09
CA ALA A 10 -19.38 1.07 -2.52
C ALA A 10 -20.74 0.37 -2.57
N PRO A 11 -21.12 -0.25 -3.71
CA PRO A 11 -22.27 -1.15 -3.77
C PRO A 11 -22.16 -2.28 -2.73
N PRO A 12 -23.28 -2.89 -2.30
CA PRO A 12 -23.29 -3.88 -1.22
C PRO A 12 -22.27 -5.02 -1.37
N GLU A 13 -22.09 -5.54 -2.59
CA GLU A 13 -21.14 -6.60 -2.91
C GLU A 13 -19.68 -6.16 -2.81
N VAL A 14 -19.37 -4.92 -3.20
CA VAL A 14 -18.04 -4.31 -3.05
C VAL A 14 -17.76 -4.00 -1.58
N ALA A 15 -18.75 -3.44 -0.87
CA ALA A 15 -18.67 -3.11 0.55
C ALA A 15 -18.40 -4.37 1.41
N ALA A 16 -18.97 -5.51 1.04
CA ALA A 16 -18.71 -6.80 1.69
C ALA A 16 -17.25 -7.25 1.54
N ILE A 17 -16.67 -7.10 0.34
CA ILE A 17 -15.24 -7.41 0.12
C ILE A 17 -14.34 -6.42 0.86
N TYR A 18 -14.71 -5.13 0.89
CA TYR A 18 -13.98 -4.12 1.66
C TYR A 18 -13.96 -4.42 3.16
N ALA A 19 -15.09 -4.86 3.74
CA ALA A 19 -15.15 -5.29 5.13
C ALA A 19 -14.20 -6.46 5.40
N GLN A 20 -14.22 -7.49 4.54
CA GLN A 20 -13.31 -8.63 4.65
C GLN A 20 -11.84 -8.22 4.52
N LEU A 21 -11.51 -7.32 3.59
CA LEU A 21 -10.14 -6.78 3.44
C LEU A 21 -9.65 -6.07 4.70
N ARG A 22 -10.51 -5.27 5.33
CA ARG A 22 -10.19 -4.56 6.59
C ARG A 22 -9.91 -5.52 7.72
N GLU A 23 -10.81 -6.48 7.95
CA GLU A 23 -10.67 -7.51 8.98
C GLU A 23 -9.42 -8.36 8.76
N ALA A 24 -9.23 -8.86 7.55
CA ALA A 24 -8.10 -9.70 7.18
C ALA A 24 -6.74 -9.01 7.28
N CYS A 25 -6.66 -7.71 7.00
CA CYS A 25 -5.41 -6.97 7.04
C CYS A 25 -5.15 -6.29 8.40
N GLY A 26 -6.17 -6.21 9.26
CA GLY A 26 -6.16 -5.44 10.51
C GLY A 26 -6.05 -3.95 10.25
N LEU A 27 -6.82 -3.44 9.28
CA LEU A 27 -6.79 -2.04 8.84
C LEU A 27 -8.19 -1.41 8.86
N PRO A 28 -8.33 -0.16 9.31
CA PRO A 28 -9.60 0.57 9.35
C PRO A 28 -10.00 1.16 7.99
N LEU A 29 -9.15 1.01 6.97
CA LEU A 29 -9.34 1.58 5.63
C LEU A 29 -8.89 0.60 4.55
N VAL A 30 -9.48 0.71 3.37
CA VAL A 30 -9.13 -0.10 2.19
C VAL A 30 -8.15 0.67 1.32
N ASN A 31 -6.98 0.12 0.98
CA ASN A 31 -6.00 0.81 0.13
C ASN A 31 -6.51 1.08 -1.30
N LEU A 32 -6.02 2.17 -1.91
CA LEU A 32 -6.40 2.63 -3.25
C LEU A 32 -6.42 1.55 -4.33
N ILE A 33 -5.46 0.62 -4.33
CA ILE A 33 -5.39 -0.44 -5.36
C ILE A 33 -6.62 -1.35 -5.34
N TRP A 34 -7.13 -1.71 -4.16
CA TRP A 34 -8.36 -2.49 -4.03
C TRP A 34 -9.57 -1.67 -4.46
N ARG A 35 -9.57 -0.37 -4.17
CA ARG A 35 -10.64 0.55 -4.60
C ARG A 35 -10.66 0.79 -6.10
N HIS A 36 -9.50 0.74 -6.73
CA HIS A 36 -9.38 0.76 -8.18
C HIS A 36 -9.84 -0.56 -8.81
N PHE A 37 -9.52 -1.72 -8.22
CA PHE A 37 -10.03 -2.99 -8.70
C PHE A 37 -11.57 -3.07 -8.71
N ALA A 38 -12.23 -2.34 -7.81
CA ALA A 38 -13.69 -2.22 -7.81
C ALA A 38 -14.26 -1.48 -9.04
N THR A 39 -13.43 -0.70 -9.77
CA THR A 39 -13.87 -0.03 -11.00
C THR A 39 -13.73 -0.90 -12.24
N LEU A 40 -13.17 -2.10 -12.11
CA LEU A 40 -12.88 -3.01 -13.22
C LEU A 40 -13.75 -4.27 -13.06
N ASP A 41 -14.45 -4.63 -14.12
CA ASP A 41 -15.42 -5.73 -14.09
C ASP A 41 -14.78 -7.04 -13.61
N GLY A 42 -15.34 -7.63 -12.55
CA GLY A 42 -14.88 -8.88 -11.93
C GLY A 42 -13.50 -8.86 -11.26
N VAL A 43 -12.73 -7.77 -11.33
CA VAL A 43 -11.32 -7.78 -10.87
C VAL A 43 -11.21 -7.82 -9.36
N LEU A 44 -11.99 -7.01 -8.62
CA LEU A 44 -11.95 -7.02 -7.15
C LEU A 44 -12.24 -8.43 -6.56
N PRO A 45 -13.36 -9.10 -6.90
CA PRO A 45 -13.63 -10.44 -6.37
C PRO A 45 -12.59 -11.47 -6.83
N TRP A 46 -12.10 -11.40 -8.07
CA TRP A 46 -11.03 -12.28 -8.54
C TRP A 46 -9.74 -12.10 -7.73
N ALA A 47 -9.26 -10.87 -7.59
CA ALA A 47 -8.02 -10.57 -6.87
C ALA A 47 -8.12 -10.96 -5.40
N TRP A 48 -9.24 -10.61 -4.75
CA TRP A 48 -9.48 -10.94 -3.35
C TRP A 48 -9.52 -12.45 -3.12
N ASN A 49 -10.34 -13.17 -3.89
CA ASN A 49 -10.47 -14.62 -3.74
C ASN A 49 -9.16 -15.36 -4.05
N SER A 50 -8.32 -14.82 -4.93
CA SER A 50 -7.01 -15.38 -5.25
C SER A 50 -6.05 -15.32 -4.06
N VAL A 51 -5.99 -14.19 -3.34
CA VAL A 51 -5.00 -13.98 -2.28
C VAL A 51 -5.49 -14.34 -0.88
N ARG A 52 -6.82 -14.38 -0.65
CA ARG A 52 -7.43 -14.63 0.66
C ARG A 52 -6.88 -15.86 1.40
N PRO A 53 -6.62 -17.02 0.77
CA PRO A 53 -6.09 -18.18 1.50
C PRO A 53 -4.67 -17.96 2.06
N THR A 54 -3.96 -16.92 1.63
CA THR A 54 -2.58 -16.65 2.03
C THR A 54 -2.46 -15.74 3.26
N LEU A 55 -3.57 -15.15 3.71
CA LEU A 55 -3.61 -14.17 4.80
C LEU A 55 -2.94 -14.62 6.11
N PRO A 56 -3.06 -15.89 6.55
CA PRO A 56 -2.39 -16.35 7.78
C PRO A 56 -0.86 -16.17 7.76
N LEU A 57 -0.26 -16.18 6.57
CA LEU A 57 1.18 -16.03 6.39
C LEU A 57 1.64 -14.57 6.37
N LEU A 58 0.71 -13.63 6.19
CA LEU A 58 1.02 -12.23 5.85
C LEU A 58 1.68 -11.47 7.01
N ALA A 59 1.29 -11.73 8.25
CA ALA A 59 1.87 -11.05 9.41
C ALA A 59 3.38 -11.32 9.52
N GLY A 60 3.77 -12.60 9.46
CA GLY A 60 5.18 -13.00 9.48
C GLY A 60 5.96 -12.50 8.26
N ALA A 61 5.34 -12.53 7.08
CA ALA A 61 5.94 -12.01 5.86
C ALA A 61 6.26 -10.51 5.96
N ARG A 62 5.31 -9.69 6.45
CA ARG A 62 5.53 -8.25 6.67
C ARG A 62 6.69 -7.98 7.62
N GLU A 63 6.78 -8.76 8.70
CA GLU A 63 7.85 -8.60 9.69
C GLU A 63 9.22 -8.94 9.12
N ARG A 64 9.34 -10.00 8.31
CA ARG A 64 10.59 -10.36 7.63
C ARG A 64 11.02 -9.30 6.63
N VAL A 65 10.10 -8.75 5.82
CA VAL A 65 10.42 -7.62 4.93
C VAL A 65 10.86 -6.41 5.73
N ARG A 66 10.17 -6.05 6.82
CA ARG A 66 10.53 -4.93 7.67
C ARG A 66 11.93 -5.09 8.28
N ALA A 67 12.24 -6.29 8.79
CA ALA A 67 13.53 -6.60 9.42
C ALA A 67 14.71 -6.58 8.43
N ALA A 68 14.45 -6.82 7.15
CA ALA A 68 15.47 -6.75 6.10
C ALA A 68 15.90 -5.32 5.74
N LEU A 69 15.22 -4.29 6.26
CA LEU A 69 15.43 -2.89 5.87
C LEU A 69 16.14 -2.10 6.97
N ALA A 70 17.26 -1.48 6.61
CA ALA A 70 17.93 -0.47 7.43
C ALA A 70 17.55 0.93 6.92
N VAL A 71 16.55 1.55 7.54
CA VAL A 71 16.12 2.92 7.23
C VAL A 71 16.60 3.92 8.29
N PRO A 72 16.95 5.16 7.92
CA PRO A 72 17.20 6.21 8.91
C PRO A 72 15.92 6.58 9.66
N SER A 73 16.07 7.18 10.84
CA SER A 73 14.94 7.73 11.59
C SER A 73 14.70 9.20 11.21
N LEU A 74 13.45 9.55 10.93
CA LEU A 74 12.96 10.91 10.75
C LEU A 74 11.92 11.17 11.86
N PRO A 75 12.26 11.99 12.87
CA PRO A 75 11.38 12.23 14.01
C PRO A 75 10.13 13.01 13.58
N VAL A 76 8.97 12.55 14.03
CA VAL A 76 7.65 13.15 13.85
C VAL A 76 6.84 12.99 15.14
N GLY A 77 5.74 13.73 15.30
CA GLY A 77 4.88 13.53 16.47
C GLY A 77 4.27 12.12 16.51
N GLU A 78 3.93 11.64 17.72
CA GLU A 78 3.44 10.26 17.90
C GLU A 78 2.23 9.90 17.01
N GLU A 79 1.29 10.82 16.82
CA GLU A 79 0.12 10.58 15.97
C GLU A 79 0.50 10.38 14.50
N ALA A 80 1.45 11.17 14.00
CA ALA A 80 1.97 11.02 12.65
C ALA A 80 2.76 9.72 12.48
N ALA A 81 3.51 9.30 13.51
CA ALA A 81 4.20 8.01 13.52
C ALA A 81 3.21 6.83 13.52
N ARG A 82 2.13 6.91 14.33
CA ARG A 82 1.04 5.92 14.32
C ARG A 82 0.37 5.84 12.96
N LEU A 83 0.14 6.98 12.31
CA LEU A 83 -0.40 7.05 10.95
C LEU A 83 0.55 6.40 9.93
N ALA A 84 1.84 6.67 10.03
CA ALA A 84 2.84 6.04 9.15
C ALA A 84 2.87 4.51 9.32
N ALA A 85 2.74 4.02 10.56
CA ALA A 85 2.65 2.59 10.85
C ALA A 85 1.39 1.95 10.23
N LEU A 86 0.25 2.65 10.25
CA LEU A 86 -0.98 2.23 9.57
C LEU A 86 -0.75 2.04 8.06
N TYR A 87 -0.15 3.04 7.41
CA TYR A 87 0.20 2.98 5.99
C TYR A 87 1.18 1.87 5.67
N ASN A 88 2.22 1.69 6.48
CA ASN A 88 3.19 0.60 6.28
C ASN A 88 2.55 -0.78 6.42
N ARG A 89 1.63 -0.97 7.37
CA ARG A 89 0.93 -2.24 7.55
C ARG A 89 0.17 -2.63 6.27
N GLY A 90 -0.54 -1.67 5.66
CA GLY A 90 -1.26 -1.87 4.40
C GLY A 90 -0.35 -1.96 3.19
N ASN A 91 0.66 -1.08 3.09
CA ASN A 91 1.57 -1.04 1.96
C ASN A 91 2.43 -2.32 1.88
N LEU A 92 3.03 -2.77 2.98
CA LEU A 92 3.79 -4.02 2.99
C LEU A 92 2.88 -5.22 2.67
N GLY A 93 1.70 -5.28 3.28
CA GLY A 93 0.75 -6.35 3.01
C GLY A 93 0.37 -6.43 1.54
N ASN A 94 -0.03 -5.29 0.96
CA ASN A 94 -0.38 -5.20 -0.45
C ASN A 94 0.80 -5.50 -1.35
N LEU A 95 2.00 -4.97 -1.07
CA LEU A 95 3.17 -5.24 -1.89
C LEU A 95 3.42 -6.76 -2.01
N ILE A 96 3.38 -7.46 -0.89
CA ILE A 96 3.64 -8.90 -0.84
C ILE A 96 2.52 -9.69 -1.55
N LEU A 97 1.25 -9.49 -1.15
CA LEU A 97 0.10 -10.22 -1.71
C LEU A 97 -0.04 -9.99 -3.22
N LEU A 98 0.10 -8.74 -3.65
CA LEU A 98 -0.11 -8.35 -5.03
C LEU A 98 1.08 -8.72 -5.92
N THR A 99 2.29 -8.79 -5.37
CA THR A 99 3.44 -9.38 -6.09
C THR A 99 3.22 -10.87 -6.30
N ALA A 100 2.70 -11.60 -5.30
CA ALA A 100 2.37 -13.01 -5.45
C ALA A 100 1.27 -13.21 -6.50
N LEU A 101 0.21 -12.40 -6.47
CA LEU A 101 -0.87 -12.40 -7.45
C LEU A 101 -0.34 -12.12 -8.87
N LEU A 102 0.53 -11.12 -9.05
CA LEU A 102 1.11 -10.77 -10.34
C LEU A 102 1.97 -11.90 -10.92
N ARG A 103 2.68 -12.65 -10.06
CA ARG A 103 3.52 -13.81 -10.45
C ARG A 103 2.73 -15.11 -10.64
N GLY A 104 1.47 -15.13 -10.20
CA GLY A 104 0.56 -16.25 -10.33
C GLY A 104 0.86 -17.41 -9.39
N LYS A 105 -0.15 -18.28 -9.22
CA LYS A 105 -0.06 -19.51 -8.42
C LYS A 105 1.05 -20.43 -8.96
N GLN A 106 1.85 -20.98 -8.05
CA GLN A 106 2.83 -22.02 -8.36
C GLN A 106 2.86 -23.04 -7.23
N GLY A 107 2.56 -24.30 -7.56
CA GLY A 107 2.43 -25.36 -6.57
C GLY A 107 1.10 -25.32 -5.81
N HIS A 108 1.00 -26.20 -4.82
CA HIS A 108 -0.18 -26.35 -3.98
C HIS A 108 0.24 -26.54 -2.52
N SER A 109 -0.22 -25.65 -1.66
CA SER A 109 -0.06 -25.74 -0.21
C SER A 109 -1.26 -25.10 0.46
N THR A 110 -1.49 -25.44 1.73
CA THR A 110 -2.47 -24.81 2.59
C THR A 110 -1.73 -23.94 3.59
N ALA A 111 -2.15 -22.68 3.71
CA ALA A 111 -1.65 -21.83 4.77
C ALA A 111 -2.07 -22.43 6.13
N PRO A 112 -1.21 -22.34 7.16
CA PRO A 112 -1.61 -22.73 8.50
C PRO A 112 -2.76 -21.85 8.98
N GLU A 113 -3.54 -22.35 9.93
CA GLU A 113 -4.52 -21.51 10.61
C GLU A 113 -3.79 -20.46 11.47
N ALA A 114 -4.27 -19.22 11.43
CA ALA A 114 -3.75 -18.13 12.26
C ALA A 114 -4.92 -17.27 12.73
N PRO A 115 -4.83 -16.70 13.95
CA PRO A 115 -5.84 -15.77 14.41
C PRO A 115 -5.90 -14.53 13.49
N PRO A 116 -7.08 -13.90 13.36
CA PRO A 116 -7.18 -12.64 12.63
C PRO A 116 -6.26 -11.59 13.27
N PRO A 117 -5.64 -10.72 12.47
CA PRO A 117 -4.79 -9.66 13.01
C PRO A 117 -5.62 -8.66 13.81
N GLU A 118 -5.01 -8.07 14.84
CA GLU A 118 -5.61 -6.95 15.56
C GLU A 118 -5.91 -5.78 14.62
N MET A 119 -7.13 -5.24 14.72
CA MET A 119 -7.56 -4.05 14.00
C MET A 119 -6.80 -2.83 14.53
N LEU A 120 -6.07 -2.13 13.65
CA LEU A 120 -5.49 -0.84 14.03
C LEU A 120 -6.59 0.20 14.27
N PRO A 121 -6.37 1.14 15.22
CA PRO A 121 -7.32 2.22 15.44
C PRO A 121 -7.51 3.06 14.19
N ALA A 122 -8.73 3.57 14.01
CA ALA A 122 -9.02 4.52 12.95
C ALA A 122 -8.13 5.77 13.07
N SER A 123 -7.73 6.29 11.92
CA SER A 123 -7.02 7.56 11.80
C SER A 123 -8.02 8.70 11.59
N VAL A 124 -7.56 9.94 11.79
CA VAL A 124 -8.18 11.14 11.21
C VAL A 124 -8.56 10.90 9.73
N PRO A 125 -9.64 11.50 9.18
CA PRO A 125 -10.03 11.30 7.78
C PRO A 125 -8.96 11.78 6.78
N LEU A 126 -8.91 11.21 5.57
CA LEU A 126 -8.01 11.69 4.51
C LEU A 126 -8.50 13.07 4.01
N PRO A 127 -7.70 14.15 4.11
CA PRO A 127 -8.12 15.46 3.62
C PRO A 127 -8.10 15.50 2.10
N LYS A 128 -8.96 16.33 1.50
CA LYS A 128 -8.88 16.65 0.07
C LYS A 128 -7.83 17.74 -0.16
N LEU A 129 -7.06 17.62 -1.24
CA LEU A 129 -5.97 18.55 -1.54
C LEU A 129 -6.47 19.99 -1.70
N GLU A 130 -7.63 20.15 -2.31
CA GLU A 130 -8.32 21.43 -2.57
C GLU A 130 -8.87 22.10 -1.30
N GLU A 131 -9.07 21.35 -0.22
CA GLU A 131 -9.54 21.86 1.07
C GLU A 131 -8.38 22.30 1.98
N LEU A 132 -7.13 22.00 1.61
CA LEU A 132 -5.96 22.35 2.40
C LEU A 132 -5.58 23.84 2.26
N PRO A 133 -5.03 24.47 3.33
CA PRO A 133 -4.42 25.79 3.22
C PRO A 133 -3.37 25.82 2.09
N ALA A 134 -3.32 26.93 1.34
CA ALA A 134 -2.50 27.03 0.13
C ALA A 134 -1.02 26.69 0.35
N ALA A 135 -0.45 27.06 1.50
CA ALA A 135 0.92 26.71 1.88
C ALA A 135 1.10 25.19 2.07
N THR A 136 0.20 24.54 2.81
CA THR A 136 0.20 23.09 3.04
C THR A 136 0.00 22.32 1.73
N ALA A 137 -0.95 22.74 0.90
CA ALA A 137 -1.19 22.14 -0.41
C ALA A 137 0.05 22.21 -1.31
N ARG A 138 0.78 23.35 -1.32
CA ARG A 138 2.06 23.47 -2.05
C ARG A 138 3.11 22.51 -1.51
N ALA A 139 3.26 22.39 -0.19
CA ALA A 139 4.24 21.49 0.40
C ALA A 139 3.93 20.01 0.12
N VAL A 140 2.65 19.60 0.17
CA VAL A 140 2.22 18.25 -0.21
C VAL A 140 2.49 17.96 -1.69
N ARG A 141 2.22 18.93 -2.59
CA ARG A 141 2.56 18.80 -4.01
C ARG A 141 4.07 18.69 -4.22
N ALA A 142 4.88 19.47 -3.49
CA ALA A 142 6.33 19.40 -3.56
C ALA A 142 6.84 18.00 -3.15
N LEU A 143 6.30 17.43 -2.06
CA LEU A 143 6.59 16.05 -1.65
C LEU A 143 6.24 15.02 -2.74
N GLY A 144 5.05 15.13 -3.33
CA GLY A 144 4.65 14.25 -4.42
C GLY A 144 5.56 14.36 -5.64
N ALA A 145 6.00 15.58 -5.97
CA ALA A 145 6.87 15.84 -7.12
C ALA A 145 8.27 15.23 -6.98
N LEU A 146 8.77 15.00 -5.75
CA LEU A 146 10.07 14.38 -5.53
C LEU A 146 10.22 12.99 -6.17
N HIS A 147 9.11 12.28 -6.36
CA HIS A 147 9.10 10.90 -6.83
C HIS A 147 9.00 10.75 -8.34
N GLY A 148 8.91 11.86 -9.07
CA GLY A 148 8.88 11.87 -10.54
C GLY A 148 7.78 11.01 -11.15
N HIS A 149 6.70 10.73 -10.41
CA HIS A 149 5.59 9.91 -10.91
C HIS A 149 4.94 10.63 -12.09
N GLU A 150 4.98 10.00 -13.28
CA GLU A 150 4.48 10.52 -14.57
C GLU A 150 2.99 10.92 -14.57
N ALA A 151 2.24 10.61 -13.50
CA ALA A 151 0.79 10.78 -13.42
C ALA A 151 0.30 11.77 -12.34
N GLY A 152 1.18 12.53 -11.69
CA GLY A 152 0.76 13.50 -10.66
C GLY A 152 0.04 12.84 -9.47
N VAL A 153 0.32 11.55 -9.22
CA VAL A 153 -0.24 10.81 -8.09
C VAL A 153 0.50 11.25 -6.84
N ILE A 154 -0.20 11.96 -5.97
CA ILE A 154 0.30 12.28 -4.63
C ILE A 154 0.04 11.05 -3.76
N PRO A 155 1.10 10.44 -3.18
CA PRO A 155 0.91 9.37 -2.21
C PRO A 155 -0.03 9.81 -1.09
N THR A 156 -1.03 8.99 -0.80
CA THR A 156 -2.07 9.33 0.18
C THR A 156 -1.49 9.60 1.57
N LEU A 157 -0.37 8.95 1.94
CA LEU A 157 0.37 9.27 3.16
C LEU A 157 0.70 10.76 3.27
N TYR A 158 1.16 11.42 2.20
CA TYR A 158 1.51 12.84 2.24
C TYR A 158 0.31 13.75 2.39
N LEU A 159 -0.80 13.43 1.73
CA LEU A 159 -2.07 14.11 1.98
C LEU A 159 -2.50 13.95 3.43
N HIS A 160 -2.32 12.76 4.00
CA HIS A 160 -2.77 12.47 5.35
C HIS A 160 -1.90 13.14 6.42
N LEU A 161 -0.60 13.28 6.17
CA LEU A 161 0.31 14.06 7.01
C LEU A 161 0.01 15.58 7.00
N ALA A 162 -0.83 16.06 6.09
CA ALA A 162 -1.23 17.46 6.03
C ALA A 162 -2.05 17.93 7.24
N HIS A 163 -2.59 17.00 8.06
CA HIS A 163 -3.19 17.32 9.36
C HIS A 163 -2.20 17.95 10.35
N TRP A 164 -0.89 17.76 10.12
CA TRP A 164 0.16 18.46 10.84
C TRP A 164 0.93 19.35 9.86
N PRO A 165 0.46 20.60 9.60
CA PRO A 165 1.03 21.49 8.59
C PRO A 165 2.53 21.78 8.72
N ALA A 166 3.10 21.56 9.92
CA ALA A 166 4.53 21.71 10.18
C ALA A 166 5.39 20.55 9.63
N LEU A 167 4.80 19.41 9.22
CA LEU A 167 5.54 18.22 8.76
C LEU A 167 5.94 18.22 7.28
N PRO A 168 5.07 18.62 6.31
CA PRO A 168 5.38 18.45 4.90
C PRO A 168 6.68 19.13 4.43
N THR A 169 6.95 20.35 4.90
CA THR A 169 8.15 21.10 4.49
C THR A 169 9.45 20.48 5.01
N PRO A 170 9.61 20.19 6.32
CA PRO A 170 10.79 19.47 6.83
C PRO A 170 10.97 18.09 6.20
N LEU A 171 9.88 17.36 5.97
CA LEU A 171 9.94 16.05 5.32
C LEU A 171 10.48 16.16 3.89
N CYS A 172 10.05 17.19 3.14
CA CYS A 172 10.56 17.47 1.80
C CYS A 172 12.07 17.75 1.83
N ALA A 173 12.52 18.59 2.77
CA ALA A 173 13.94 18.90 2.96
C ALA A 173 14.78 17.66 3.33
N ALA A 174 14.24 16.75 4.14
CA ALA A 174 14.91 15.51 4.54
C ALA A 174 14.98 14.47 3.40
N LEU A 175 13.90 14.32 2.63
CA LEU A 175 13.82 13.33 1.55
C LEU A 175 14.58 13.76 0.29
N SER A 176 14.63 15.05 -0.01
CA SER A 176 15.30 15.60 -1.21
C SER A 176 16.74 15.09 -1.40
N PRO A 177 17.67 15.20 -0.41
CA PRO A 177 19.02 14.68 -0.57
C PRO A 177 19.07 13.15 -0.67
N MET A 178 18.17 12.43 0.01
CA MET A 178 18.11 10.96 -0.08
C MET A 178 17.66 10.49 -1.47
N ILE A 179 16.80 11.26 -2.13
CA ILE A 179 16.38 10.99 -3.51
C ILE A 179 17.50 11.34 -4.48
N ALA A 180 18.11 12.52 -4.33
CA ALA A 180 19.21 12.98 -5.19
C ALA A 180 20.42 12.04 -5.15
N THR A 181 20.72 11.45 -3.99
CA THR A 181 21.83 10.49 -3.82
C THR A 181 21.46 9.05 -4.17
N GLY A 182 20.23 8.79 -4.62
CA GLY A 182 19.76 7.45 -4.96
C GLY A 182 19.49 6.54 -3.75
N ARG A 183 19.55 7.05 -2.51
CA ARG A 183 19.29 6.27 -1.30
C ARG A 183 17.86 5.75 -1.23
N ILE A 184 16.86 6.54 -1.65
CA ILE A 184 15.47 6.06 -1.73
C ILE A 184 15.33 4.96 -2.78
N ALA A 185 15.98 5.10 -3.94
CA ALA A 185 15.98 4.07 -4.97
C ALA A 185 16.62 2.77 -4.46
N ALA A 186 17.76 2.83 -3.77
CA ALA A 186 18.40 1.65 -3.17
C ALA A 186 17.50 0.96 -2.14
N LEU A 187 16.81 1.73 -1.29
CA LEU A 187 15.84 1.19 -0.33
C LEU A 187 14.63 0.56 -1.02
N ARG A 188 14.16 1.15 -2.12
CA ARG A 188 13.09 0.58 -2.96
C ARG A 188 13.50 -0.80 -3.51
N GLU A 189 14.70 -0.92 -4.06
CA GLU A 189 15.21 -2.21 -4.56
C GLU A 189 15.35 -3.24 -3.44
N ALA A 190 15.80 -2.84 -2.25
CA ALA A 190 15.86 -3.73 -1.08
C ALA A 190 14.47 -4.22 -0.64
N VAL A 191 13.47 -3.33 -0.61
CA VAL A 191 12.07 -3.69 -0.33
C VAL A 191 11.54 -4.65 -1.39
N LEU A 192 11.80 -4.39 -2.67
CA LEU A 192 11.37 -5.26 -3.77
C LEU A 192 11.98 -6.65 -3.66
N ALA A 193 13.28 -6.75 -3.37
CA ALA A 193 13.97 -8.02 -3.21
C ALA A 193 13.37 -8.82 -2.04
N ALA A 194 13.22 -8.20 -0.86
CA ALA A 194 12.67 -8.86 0.31
C ALA A 194 11.19 -9.26 0.09
N ALA A 195 10.36 -8.37 -0.44
CA ALA A 195 8.95 -8.66 -0.71
C ALA A 195 8.78 -9.73 -1.79
N SER A 196 9.70 -9.84 -2.75
CA SER A 196 9.69 -10.88 -3.78
C SER A 196 9.87 -12.28 -3.18
N VAL A 197 10.80 -12.42 -2.23
CA VAL A 197 11.02 -13.70 -1.53
C VAL A 197 9.76 -14.12 -0.77
N GLU A 198 9.17 -13.20 -0.03
CA GLU A 198 7.94 -13.47 0.70
C GLU A 198 6.73 -13.74 -0.23
N ALA A 199 6.64 -13.00 -1.33
CA ALA A 199 5.63 -13.22 -2.36
C ALA A 199 5.74 -14.62 -2.95
N ASP A 200 6.96 -15.09 -3.26
CA ASP A 200 7.17 -16.44 -3.80
C ASP A 200 6.75 -17.52 -2.80
N GLY A 201 6.97 -17.30 -1.50
CA GLY A 201 6.50 -18.19 -0.44
C GLY A 201 4.96 -18.31 -0.34
N LEU A 202 4.21 -17.31 -0.81
CA LEU A 202 2.73 -17.30 -0.76
C LEU A 202 2.10 -18.00 -1.97
N ARG A 203 2.82 -18.11 -3.09
CA ARG A 203 2.29 -18.62 -4.38
C ARG A 203 1.71 -20.04 -4.32
N PRO A 204 2.23 -20.99 -3.52
CA PRO A 204 1.60 -22.30 -3.35
C PRO A 204 0.20 -22.24 -2.73
N CYS A 205 -0.06 -21.23 -1.89
CA CYS A 205 -1.32 -21.06 -1.18
C CYS A 205 -2.36 -20.21 -1.92
N LEU A 206 -1.99 -19.55 -3.03
CA LEU A 206 -2.96 -18.76 -3.83
C LEU A 206 -4.10 -19.67 -4.32
N ALA A 207 -5.33 -19.13 -4.37
CA ALA A 207 -6.42 -19.76 -5.10
C ALA A 207 -6.37 -19.40 -6.59
N ALA A 208 -7.15 -20.11 -7.40
CA ALA A 208 -7.34 -19.85 -8.82
C ALA A 208 -8.84 -19.70 -9.14
N PRO A 209 -9.50 -18.62 -8.67
CA PRO A 209 -10.87 -18.32 -9.06
C PRO A 209 -10.96 -18.02 -10.57
N PRO A 210 -12.15 -18.10 -11.18
CA PRO A 210 -12.36 -17.72 -12.58
C PRO A 210 -11.81 -16.32 -12.86
N GLU A 211 -11.05 -16.18 -13.95
CA GLU A 211 -10.50 -14.89 -14.37
C GLU A 211 -11.62 -13.95 -14.85
N PRO A 212 -11.49 -12.63 -14.61
CA PRO A 212 -12.41 -11.63 -15.15
C PRO A 212 -12.21 -11.49 -16.67
N PRO A 213 -13.05 -10.69 -17.37
CA PRO A 213 -12.86 -10.40 -18.79
C PRO A 213 -11.43 -9.96 -19.11
N ALA A 214 -10.89 -10.44 -20.24
CA ALA A 214 -9.47 -10.28 -20.59
C ALA A 214 -9.00 -8.81 -20.61
N GLU A 215 -9.85 -7.89 -21.04
CA GLU A 215 -9.58 -6.45 -21.02
C GLU A 215 -9.42 -5.92 -19.59
N ALA A 216 -10.35 -6.25 -18.69
CA ALA A 216 -10.31 -5.88 -17.28
C ALA A 216 -9.08 -6.49 -16.58
N LEU A 217 -8.75 -7.75 -16.88
CA LEU A 217 -7.55 -8.41 -16.37
C LEU A 217 -6.26 -7.74 -16.86
N SER A 218 -6.19 -7.36 -18.15
CA SER A 218 -5.06 -6.66 -18.73
C SER A 218 -4.85 -5.29 -18.07
N ALA A 219 -5.93 -4.51 -17.94
CA ALA A 219 -5.91 -3.22 -17.24
C ALA A 219 -5.46 -3.38 -15.79
N ALA A 220 -6.01 -4.37 -15.07
CA ALA A 220 -5.62 -4.67 -13.71
C ALA A 220 -4.13 -5.03 -13.59
N ARG A 221 -3.59 -5.87 -14.49
CA ARG A 221 -2.16 -6.24 -14.52
C ARG A 221 -1.25 -5.04 -14.78
N GLY A 222 -1.66 -4.12 -15.63
CA GLY A 222 -0.95 -2.85 -15.87
C GLY A 222 -0.83 -2.02 -14.60
N THR A 223 -1.96 -1.74 -13.95
CA THR A 223 -1.98 -1.00 -12.68
C THR A 223 -1.24 -1.76 -11.57
N LEU A 224 -1.41 -3.07 -11.48
CA LEU A 224 -0.75 -3.92 -10.51
C LEU A 224 0.77 -3.79 -10.61
N ARG A 225 1.30 -3.90 -11.82
CA ARG A 225 2.75 -3.75 -12.09
C ARG A 225 3.25 -2.39 -11.63
N LEU A 226 2.54 -1.31 -11.95
CA LEU A 226 2.91 0.03 -11.50
C LEU A 226 2.97 0.12 -9.96
N PHE A 227 1.95 -0.39 -9.27
CA PHE A 227 1.86 -0.30 -7.82
C PHE A 227 2.93 -1.14 -7.12
N VAL A 228 3.17 -2.38 -7.55
CA VAL A 228 4.11 -3.28 -6.87
C VAL A 228 5.57 -3.08 -7.27
N THR A 229 5.86 -2.36 -8.36
CA THR A 229 7.25 -2.08 -8.78
C THR A 229 7.71 -0.66 -8.50
N ARG A 230 6.79 0.30 -8.38
CA ARG A 230 7.12 1.72 -8.21
C ARG A 230 6.48 2.33 -6.97
N VAL A 231 5.14 2.40 -6.94
CA VAL A 231 4.42 3.24 -5.97
C VAL A 231 4.56 2.72 -4.53
N ILE A 232 4.17 1.47 -4.27
CA ILE A 232 4.17 0.91 -2.92
C ILE A 232 5.61 0.72 -2.39
N PRO A 233 6.55 0.12 -3.14
CA PRO A 233 7.91 -0.12 -2.65
C PRO A 233 8.69 1.16 -2.28
N GLU A 234 8.36 2.30 -2.90
CA GLU A 234 9.01 3.57 -2.59
C GLU A 234 8.43 4.21 -1.32
N MET A 235 7.13 4.03 -1.08
CA MET A 235 6.45 4.56 0.10
C MET A 235 6.71 3.75 1.37
N VAL A 236 7.01 2.45 1.27
CA VAL A 236 7.31 1.59 2.42
C VAL A 236 8.53 2.11 3.22
N PRO A 237 9.71 2.36 2.62
CA PRO A 237 10.85 2.90 3.35
C PRO A 237 10.53 4.25 3.98
N ILE A 238 9.84 5.14 3.24
CA ILE A 238 9.49 6.47 3.71
C ILE A 238 8.60 6.39 4.95
N GLY A 239 7.55 5.57 4.92
CA GLY A 239 6.72 5.35 6.10
C GLY A 239 7.51 4.76 7.27
N LEU A 240 8.46 3.85 7.00
CA LEU A 240 9.28 3.22 8.05
C LEU A 240 10.30 4.18 8.69
N MET A 241 10.68 5.24 7.98
CA MET A 241 11.54 6.31 8.51
C MET A 241 10.81 7.18 9.53
N LEU A 242 9.48 7.35 9.43
CA LEU A 242 8.71 8.22 10.31
C LEU A 242 8.55 7.58 11.70
N ARG A 243 9.21 8.15 12.70
CA ARG A 243 9.29 7.64 14.08
C ARG A 243 8.91 8.72 15.09
N PRO A 244 8.39 8.35 16.28
CA PRO A 244 8.16 9.31 17.35
C PRO A 244 9.46 10.04 17.75
#